data_AF-A0A922XPF8-F1
#
_entry.id   AF-A0A922XPF8-F1
#
_cell.length_a   1.000
_cell.length_b   1.000
_cell.length_c   1.000
_cell.angle_alpha   90.00
_cell.angle_beta   90.00
_cell.angle_gamma   90.00
#
_symmetry.space_group_name_H-M   'P 1'
#
loop_
_entity.id
_entity.type
_entity.pdbx_description
1 polymer ?
#
loop_
_entity_poly.entity_id
_entity_poly.type
_entity_poly.pdbx_seq_one_letter_code
_entity_poly.pdbx_strand_id
1 'polypeptide(L)'
;AWHPKSSTENERTTVVAKMKNGTEVLFRQIAGALARRIKCYVAEGQPLEQGQEFGFIKFGSRVDIYLPLDAKVSVKIGDITKGGRTVIAELP
;
A
#
# COMPACT_ATOMS: atom_id res chain seq x y z
N ALA A 1 -10.35 -1.14 24.40
CA ALA A 1 -9.50 0.05 24.23
C ALA A 1 -8.27 -0.12 25.12
N TRP A 2 -7.08 0.23 24.62
CA TRP A 2 -5.78 0.20 25.33
C TRP A 2 -5.17 -1.17 25.66
N HIS A 3 -4.47 -1.75 24.68
CA HIS A 3 -3.32 -2.61 24.96
C HIS A 3 -2.12 -2.11 24.12
N PRO A 4 -1.12 -1.46 24.75
CA PRO A 4 -0.01 -0.76 24.07
C PRO A 4 1.10 -1.71 23.59
N LYS A 5 0.75 -2.84 22.96
CA LYS A 5 1.71 -3.86 22.49
C LYS A 5 1.31 -4.57 21.19
N SER A 6 0.64 -3.89 20.24
CA SER A 6 0.33 -4.49 18.92
C SER A 6 1.02 -3.79 17.74
N SER A 7 1.77 -2.71 17.96
CA SER A 7 2.47 -1.99 16.90
C SER A 7 3.83 -2.59 16.54
N THR A 8 4.44 -3.39 17.43
CA THR A 8 5.76 -4.01 17.20
C THR A 8 5.70 -5.43 16.63
N GLU A 9 4.55 -6.11 16.72
CA GLU A 9 4.39 -7.52 16.30
C GLU A 9 3.64 -7.68 14.97
N ASN A 10 3.02 -6.62 14.44
CA ASN A 10 2.31 -6.69 13.17
C ASN A 10 3.31 -6.62 12.02
N GLU A 11 3.36 -7.70 11.23
CA GLU A 11 4.18 -7.76 10.02
C GLU A 11 3.87 -6.57 9.11
N ARG A 12 4.92 -5.99 8.53
CA ARG A 12 4.81 -4.87 7.61
C ARG A 12 5.75 -5.06 6.43
N THR A 13 5.29 -4.65 5.26
CA THR A 13 6.10 -4.60 4.04
C THR A 13 6.01 -3.19 3.48
N THR A 14 7.12 -2.69 2.95
CA THR A 14 7.21 -1.40 2.28
C THR A 14 7.80 -1.62 0.89
N VAL A 15 7.12 -1.11 -0.13
CA VAL A 15 7.57 -1.16 -1.53
C VAL A 15 7.54 0.27 -2.07
N VAL A 16 8.62 0.68 -2.72
CA VAL A 16 8.68 1.95 -3.45
C VAL A 16 8.65 1.63 -4.94
N ALA A 17 7.64 2.13 -5.64
CA ALA A 17 7.56 2.08 -7.09
C ALA A 17 8.09 3.40 -7.65
N LYS A 18 9.11 3.31 -8.50
CA LYS A 18 9.69 4.45 -9.19
C LYS A 18 9.29 4.44 -10.66
N MET A 19 8.74 5.55 -11.12
CA MET A 19 8.37 5.76 -12.51
C MET A 19 9.56 6.25 -13.33
N LYS A 20 9.46 6.14 -14.66
CA LYS A 20 10.53 6.59 -15.57
C LYS A 20 10.82 8.09 -15.48
N ASN A 21 9.82 8.89 -15.14
CA ASN A 21 9.96 10.34 -14.90
C ASN A 21 10.57 10.68 -13.53
N GLY A 22 10.91 9.68 -12.71
CA GLY A 22 11.50 9.87 -11.39
C GLY A 22 10.49 9.97 -10.25
N THR A 23 9.19 10.03 -10.55
CA THR A 23 8.13 10.05 -9.52
C THR A 23 8.13 8.75 -8.73
N GLU A 24 8.00 8.86 -7.41
CA GLU A 24 7.98 7.73 -6.49
C GLU A 24 6.65 7.64 -5.74
N VAL A 25 6.16 6.41 -5.59
CA VAL A 25 4.99 6.08 -4.77
C VAL A 25 5.37 4.95 -3.82
N LEU A 26 5.09 5.13 -2.53
CA LEU A 26 5.37 4.12 -1.51
C LEU A 26 4.06 3.46 -1.08
N PHE A 27 4.07 2.13 -1.13
CA PHE A 27 2.99 1.29 -0.63
C PHE A 27 3.46 0.58 0.64
N ARG A 28 2.66 0.67 1.70
CA ARG A 28 2.92 -0.02 2.96
C ARG A 28 1.76 -0.92 3.33
N GLN A 29 2.04 -2.20 3.48
CA GLN A 29 1.11 -3.21 3.95
C GLN A 29 1.31 -3.41 5.46
N ILE A 30 0.21 -3.45 6.23
CA ILE A 30 0.28 -3.55 7.71
C ILE A 30 -0.66 -4.65 8.18
N ALA A 31 -0.15 -5.84 8.47
CA ALA A 31 -0.94 -6.99 8.88
C ALA A 31 -1.81 -6.68 10.11
N GLY A 32 -3.02 -7.25 10.17
CA GLY A 32 -3.89 -7.13 11.34
C GLY A 32 -3.39 -7.94 12.54
N ALA A 33 -3.82 -7.60 13.74
CA ALA A 33 -3.36 -8.25 14.98
C ALA A 33 -3.65 -9.77 15.04
N LEU A 34 -4.73 -10.21 14.40
CA LEU A 34 -5.13 -11.62 14.32
C LEU A 34 -4.43 -12.39 13.18
N ALA A 35 -4.00 -11.69 12.15
CA ALA A 35 -3.53 -12.28 10.91
C ALA A 35 -2.14 -11.75 10.57
N ARG A 36 -1.14 -12.54 10.90
CA ARG A 36 0.28 -12.14 10.95
C ARG A 36 1.05 -12.55 9.69
N ARG A 37 0.42 -12.48 8.52
CA ARG A 37 1.07 -12.92 7.26
C ARG A 37 0.82 -11.95 6.12
N ILE A 38 1.88 -11.29 5.69
CA ILE A 38 2.00 -10.59 4.42
C ILE A 38 2.79 -11.47 3.46
N LYS A 39 2.35 -11.54 2.20
CA LYS A 39 3.18 -12.03 1.10
C LYS A 39 3.48 -10.87 0.17
N CYS A 40 4.76 -10.56 0.01
CA CYS A 40 5.25 -9.69 -1.06
C CYS A 40 5.54 -10.55 -2.29
N TYR A 41 5.02 -10.17 -3.44
CA TYR A 41 5.28 -10.88 -4.70
C TYR A 41 6.31 -10.19 -5.59
N VAL A 42 6.71 -8.97 -5.20
CA VAL A 42 7.62 -8.13 -5.96
C VAL A 42 9.01 -8.15 -5.36
N ALA A 43 10.01 -8.14 -6.23
CA ALA A 43 11.42 -8.02 -5.87
C ALA A 43 11.98 -6.64 -6.30
N GLU A 44 13.09 -6.22 -5.69
CA GLU A 44 13.80 -5.01 -6.10
C GLU A 44 14.25 -5.11 -7.56
N GLY A 45 14.12 -4.00 -8.29
CA GLY A 45 14.45 -3.92 -9.72
C GLY A 45 13.45 -4.60 -10.66
N GLN A 46 12.41 -5.27 -10.14
CA GLN A 46 11.38 -5.87 -10.96
C GLN A 46 10.52 -4.79 -11.66
N PRO A 47 10.31 -4.87 -12.98
CA PRO A 47 9.34 -4.03 -13.68
C PRO A 47 7.92 -4.30 -13.16
N LEU A 48 7.15 -3.23 -12.94
CA LEU A 48 5.77 -3.31 -12.47
C LEU A 48 4.83 -2.63 -13.46
N GLU A 49 3.65 -3.21 -13.61
CA GLU A 49 2.54 -2.61 -14.35
C GLU A 49 1.44 -2.15 -13.40
N GLN A 50 0.79 -1.03 -13.72
CA GLN A 50 -0.31 -0.53 -12.91
C GLN A 50 -1.47 -1.54 -12.90
N GLY A 51 -1.99 -1.83 -11.70
CA GLY A 51 -3.05 -2.82 -11.52
C GLY A 51 -2.55 -4.24 -11.30
N GLN A 52 -1.24 -4.49 -11.42
CA GLN A 52 -0.62 -5.76 -11.05
C GLN A 52 -0.72 -6.00 -9.53
N GLU A 53 -0.87 -7.26 -9.14
CA GLU A 53 -0.83 -7.67 -7.74
C GLU A 53 0.61 -7.59 -7.20
N PHE A 54 0.85 -6.71 -6.23
CA PHE A 54 2.18 -6.55 -5.63
C PHE A 54 2.38 -7.40 -4.36
N GLY A 55 1.29 -7.79 -3.71
CA GLY A 55 1.31 -8.55 -2.48
C GLY A 55 -0.10 -8.86 -1.98
N PHE A 56 -0.16 -9.74 -0.97
CA PHE A 56 -1.39 -10.20 -0.36
C PHE A 56 -1.30 -10.15 1.16
N ILE A 57 -2.39 -9.72 1.80
CA ILE A 57 -2.46 -9.64 3.26
C ILE A 57 -3.59 -10.54 3.74
N LYS A 58 -3.23 -11.57 4.50
CA LYS A 58 -4.19 -12.59 4.95
C LYS A 58 -5.11 -11.98 6.02
N PHE A 59 -6.44 -12.12 5.87
CA PHE A 59 -7.48 -11.71 6.83
C PHE A 59 -7.44 -10.23 7.31
N GLY A 60 -7.35 -9.30 6.34
CA GLY A 60 -7.58 -7.87 6.56
C GLY A 60 -6.40 -7.17 7.24
N SER A 61 -6.18 -5.91 6.89
CA SER A 61 -4.94 -5.26 7.33
C SER A 61 -5.02 -3.74 7.29
N ARG A 62 -5.01 -3.14 6.08
CA ARG A 62 -4.79 -1.72 5.77
C ARG A 62 -3.58 -1.60 4.86
N VAL A 63 -3.73 -0.76 3.83
CA VAL A 63 -2.62 -0.34 2.98
C VAL A 63 -2.51 1.18 3.12
N ASP A 64 -1.32 1.65 3.47
CA ASP A 64 -0.98 3.07 3.38
C ASP A 64 -0.33 3.34 2.03
N ILE A 65 -0.78 4.41 1.36
CA ILE A 65 -0.22 4.88 0.09
C ILE A 65 0.34 6.28 0.35
N TYR A 66 1.63 6.45 0.13
CA TYR A 66 2.31 7.73 0.25
C TYR A 66 2.57 8.26 -1.15
N LEU A 67 2.08 9.47 -1.39
CA LEU A 67 2.08 10.13 -2.68
C LEU A 67 3.03 11.33 -2.64
N PRO A 68 3.56 11.76 -3.81
CA PRO A 68 4.18 13.07 -3.97
C PRO A 68 3.29 14.21 -3.46
N LEU A 69 3.90 15.31 -3.00
CA LEU A 69 3.17 16.44 -2.42
C LEU A 69 2.30 17.18 -3.44
N ASP A 70 2.65 17.09 -4.72
CA ASP A 70 1.96 17.66 -5.86
C ASP A 70 0.95 16.69 -6.50
N ALA A 71 0.80 15.47 -5.97
CA ALA A 71 -0.20 14.53 -6.44
C ALA A 71 -1.62 15.03 -6.13
N LYS A 72 -2.51 14.90 -7.11
CA LYS A 72 -3.93 15.27 -6.97
C LYS A 72 -4.74 14.07 -6.50
N VAL A 73 -5.09 14.07 -5.21
CA VAL A 73 -5.92 13.01 -4.60
C VAL A 73 -7.33 13.01 -5.20
N SER A 74 -7.79 11.84 -5.64
CA SER A 74 -9.07 11.63 -6.35
C SER A 74 -10.16 10.97 -5.49
N VAL A 75 -9.86 10.64 -4.23
CA VAL A 75 -10.78 10.00 -3.27
C VAL A 75 -10.95 10.85 -2.01
N LYS A 76 -12.05 10.62 -1.29
CA LYS A 76 -12.37 11.26 -0.02
C LYS A 76 -12.44 10.24 1.12
N ILE A 77 -12.36 10.74 2.34
CA ILE A 77 -12.57 9.91 3.54
C ILE A 77 -13.98 9.33 3.51
N GLY A 78 -14.08 8.01 3.65
CA GLY A 78 -15.34 7.28 3.61
C GLY A 78 -15.67 6.64 2.26
N ASP A 79 -14.93 6.97 1.19
CA ASP A 79 -15.14 6.36 -0.12
C ASP A 79 -14.80 4.86 -0.08
N ILE A 80 -15.68 4.05 -0.66
CA ILE A 80 -15.45 2.62 -0.84
C ILE A 80 -14.55 2.44 -2.07
N THR A 81 -13.36 1.89 -1.86
CA THR A 81 -12.39 1.67 -2.93
C THR A 81 -12.36 0.21 -3.37
N LYS A 82 -12.03 -0.03 -4.65
CA LYS A 82 -11.82 -1.35 -5.23
C LYS A 82 -10.43 -1.42 -5.86
N GLY A 83 -9.63 -2.39 -5.41
CA GLY A 83 -8.27 -2.61 -5.92
C GLY A 83 -8.23 -2.76 -7.44
N GLY A 84 -7.23 -2.15 -8.07
CA GLY A 84 -7.05 -2.16 -9.53
C GLY A 84 -8.13 -1.41 -10.32
N ARG A 85 -9.07 -0.70 -9.67
CA ARG A 85 -10.16 0.02 -10.36
C ARG A 85 -10.35 1.44 -9.88
N THR A 86 -10.39 1.67 -8.56
CA THR A 86 -10.56 3.02 -8.01
C THR A 86 -9.27 3.81 -8.15
N VAL A 87 -9.32 4.94 -8.85
CA VAL A 87 -8.20 5.88 -8.95
C VAL A 87 -8.06 6.61 -7.62
N ILE A 88 -6.92 6.46 -6.95
CA ILE A 88 -6.66 7.10 -5.65
C ILE A 88 -6.09 8.51 -5.83
N ALA A 89 -5.21 8.70 -6.82
CA ALA A 89 -4.62 9.98 -7.15
C ALA A 89 -4.11 10.02 -8.60
N GLU A 90 -4.01 11.23 -9.13
CA GLU A 90 -3.26 11.57 -10.33
C GLU A 90 -1.87 12.04 -9.91
N LEU A 91 -0.82 11.51 -10.55
CA LEU A 91 0.57 11.86 -10.29
C LEU A 91 1.04 12.94 -11.28
N PRO A 92 2.07 13.73 -10.92
CA PRO A 92 2.68 14.72 -11.82
C PRO A 92 3.33 14.10 -13.07
#